data_AF-A0A3M2DY97-F1
#
_entry.id   AF-A0A3M2DY97-F1
#
_cell.length_a   1.000
_cell.length_b   1.000
_cell.length_c   1.000
_cell.angle_alpha   90.00
_cell.angle_beta   90.00
_cell.angle_gamma   90.00
#
_symmetry.space_group_name_H-M   'P 1'
#
loop_
_entity.id
_entity.type
_entity.pdbx_description
1 polymer ?
#
loop_
_entity_poly.entity_id
_entity_poly.type
_entity_poly.pdbx_seq_one_letter_code
_entity_poly.pdbx_strand_id
1 'polypeptide(L)'
;MCCLVAAACSGKSDAPRKAPAAAQPADAAPFAGVSGHHRANAKWVPAEYKRGGRKWRDAGVYVDGVPIGVLWFGELPAKLRPVWLEDVRMLDFRAGQPGPREEKIKVRRYRLAEYLEAAGVDLARVKAVHIYGGNHFVAEISGPELRRVRDRLYFGFGSETSGKPLVYFPEDLRTSTTFDHIAAVCVYIDKRPPDVSDNGDTLLDGKVIDGIPYYGEPMRGGIRVYKDDRLAVWIKRRMLAGAEKLAERTDAGELRWKLLPYLAKQGVDVTSVQAADLIYDERKVARLDRAALEQAYFVANPQSSGQIVLGPSNTPVQALALFTEPPPPPPDEPDPL
;
A
#
# COMPACT_ATOMS: atom_id res chain seq x y z
N MET A 1 -69.88 2.67 38.17
CA MET A 1 -70.23 3.81 37.29
C MET A 1 -69.60 3.51 35.95
N CYS A 2 -70.30 2.86 35.02
CA CYS A 2 -71.37 3.45 34.19
C CYS A 2 -70.87 4.74 33.52
N CYS A 3 -70.96 4.95 32.21
CA CYS A 3 -71.73 4.32 31.16
C CYS A 3 -71.19 4.93 29.84
N LEU A 4 -71.01 4.13 28.79
CA LEU A 4 -71.91 4.04 27.63
C LEU A 4 -72.01 5.36 26.83
N VAL A 5 -71.69 5.46 25.53
CA VAL A 5 -72.05 4.68 24.31
C VAL A 5 -72.69 5.69 23.35
N ALA A 6 -72.39 5.51 22.05
CA ALA A 6 -73.30 5.59 20.89
C ALA A 6 -72.57 6.27 19.73
N ALA A 7 -72.17 5.53 18.70
CA ALA A 7 -72.98 4.97 17.60
C ALA A 7 -72.82 5.89 16.36
N ALA A 8 -72.13 5.43 15.31
CA ALA A 8 -72.67 4.70 14.14
C ALA A 8 -73.38 5.67 13.17
N CYS A 9 -73.26 5.64 11.83
CA CYS A 9 -73.12 4.54 10.88
C CYS A 9 -72.52 5.05 9.54
N SER A 10 -72.00 4.08 8.75
CA SER A 10 -72.06 3.91 7.28
C SER A 10 -72.01 5.14 6.35
N GLY A 11 -71.23 5.18 5.27
CA GLY A 11 -70.51 4.15 4.55
C GLY A 11 -70.42 4.52 3.07
N LYS A 12 -69.35 4.10 2.38
CA LYS A 12 -69.36 3.53 1.02
C LYS A 12 -67.94 3.16 0.63
N SER A 13 -67.84 1.97 0.06
CA SER A 13 -66.62 1.32 -0.44
C SER A 13 -66.06 2.02 -1.66
N ASP A 14 -64.74 2.05 -1.77
CA ASP A 14 -64.03 2.04 -3.05
C ASP A 14 -62.94 0.96 -3.04
N ALA A 15 -62.83 0.28 -4.18
CA ALA A 15 -62.02 -0.92 -4.43
C ALA A 15 -60.50 -0.61 -4.50
N PRO A 16 -59.62 -1.64 -4.52
CA PRO A 16 -58.26 -1.57 -3.99
C PRO A 16 -57.28 -0.91 -4.96
N ARG A 17 -56.41 -0.03 -4.45
CA ARG A 17 -55.27 0.50 -5.20
C ARG A 17 -53.98 -0.22 -4.78
N LYS A 18 -53.37 -0.88 -5.78
CA LYS A 18 -52.12 -1.67 -5.71
C LYS A 18 -50.99 -1.00 -4.94
N ALA A 19 -50.26 -1.81 -4.18
CA ALA A 19 -48.97 -1.48 -3.58
C ALA A 19 -47.90 -1.22 -4.66
N PRO A 20 -47.03 -0.21 -4.50
CA PRO A 20 -45.78 -0.14 -5.26
C PRO A 20 -44.80 -1.21 -4.76
N ALA A 21 -44.22 -1.94 -5.71
CA ALA A 21 -43.21 -2.97 -5.49
C ALA A 21 -41.91 -2.37 -4.92
N ALA A 22 -41.15 -3.23 -4.22
CA ALA A 22 -39.87 -2.94 -3.60
C ALA A 22 -38.85 -2.35 -4.60
N ALA A 23 -38.20 -1.26 -4.20
CA ALA A 23 -36.98 -0.78 -4.86
C ALA A 23 -35.80 -1.61 -4.34
N GLN A 24 -35.18 -2.36 -5.25
CA GLN A 24 -33.89 -3.03 -5.04
C GLN A 24 -32.81 -1.97 -4.75
N PRO A 25 -31.91 -2.18 -3.77
CA PRO A 25 -30.67 -1.41 -3.75
C PRO A 25 -29.86 -1.75 -5.01
N ALA A 26 -29.59 -0.71 -5.78
CA ALA A 26 -28.97 -0.76 -7.09
C ALA A 26 -27.59 -1.46 -7.05
N ASP A 27 -27.36 -2.28 -8.08
CA ASP A 27 -26.08 -2.84 -8.45
C ASP A 27 -24.98 -1.76 -8.41
N ALA A 28 -23.95 -1.99 -7.61
CA ALA A 28 -22.68 -1.29 -7.77
C ALA A 28 -22.15 -1.65 -9.16
N ALA A 29 -22.10 -0.66 -10.05
CA ALA A 29 -21.59 -0.83 -11.39
C ALA A 29 -20.19 -1.49 -11.35
N PRO A 30 -19.93 -2.55 -12.14
CA PRO A 30 -18.58 -3.06 -12.29
C PRO A 30 -17.72 -1.96 -12.91
N PHE A 31 -16.62 -1.59 -12.25
CA PHE A 31 -15.62 -0.71 -12.85
C PHE A 31 -15.16 -1.31 -14.18
N ALA A 32 -15.45 -0.56 -15.25
CA ALA A 32 -15.02 -0.89 -16.59
C ALA A 32 -13.48 -0.83 -16.66
N GLY A 33 -12.86 -1.99 -16.87
CA GLY A 33 -11.63 -2.12 -17.65
C GLY A 33 -10.32 -1.62 -17.04
N VAL A 34 -9.81 -2.29 -16.00
CA VAL A 34 -8.40 -2.71 -16.04
C VAL A 34 -8.40 -4.08 -16.71
N SER A 35 -8.41 -4.11 -18.04
CA SER A 35 -8.18 -5.33 -18.81
C SER A 35 -6.68 -5.65 -18.79
N GLY A 36 -6.16 -5.96 -17.61
CA GLY A 36 -4.94 -6.75 -17.52
C GLY A 36 -5.27 -8.17 -17.98
N HIS A 37 -4.44 -8.77 -18.83
CA HIS A 37 -4.55 -10.13 -19.38
C HIS A 37 -4.60 -11.27 -18.33
N HIS A 38 -4.79 -10.96 -17.04
CA HIS A 38 -4.48 -11.82 -15.90
C HIS A 38 -5.64 -12.71 -15.42
N ARG A 39 -6.87 -12.50 -15.91
CA ARG A 39 -8.03 -13.33 -15.48
C ARG A 39 -8.16 -14.69 -16.18
N ALA A 40 -7.46 -14.92 -17.30
CA ALA A 40 -7.72 -16.07 -18.16
C ALA A 40 -6.84 -17.30 -17.91
N ASN A 41 -5.91 -17.28 -16.95
CA ASN A 41 -4.94 -18.37 -16.83
C ASN A 41 -4.67 -18.75 -15.37
N ALA A 42 -5.30 -19.82 -14.90
CA ALA A 42 -5.16 -20.38 -13.55
C ALA A 42 -3.72 -20.86 -13.20
N LYS A 43 -2.80 -20.83 -14.16
CA LYS A 43 -1.37 -21.14 -14.01
C LYS A 43 -0.46 -19.92 -14.17
N TRP A 44 -1.01 -18.70 -14.15
CA TRP A 44 -0.20 -17.50 -14.30
C TRP A 44 0.58 -17.20 -13.03
N VAL A 45 1.86 -17.54 -13.09
CA VAL A 45 2.91 -17.00 -12.22
C VAL A 45 3.58 -15.89 -13.05
N PRO A 46 3.59 -14.62 -12.59
CA PRO A 46 4.25 -13.55 -13.34
C PRO A 46 5.70 -13.95 -13.64
N ALA A 47 6.22 -13.62 -14.83
CA ALA A 47 7.52 -14.11 -15.30
C ALA A 47 8.66 -13.80 -14.31
N GLU A 48 8.55 -12.73 -13.54
CA GLU A 48 9.44 -12.30 -12.46
C GLU A 48 9.48 -13.24 -11.23
N TYR A 49 8.47 -14.08 -11.02
CA TYR A 49 8.45 -15.13 -9.99
C TYR A 49 9.02 -16.46 -10.51
N LYS A 50 9.14 -16.62 -11.83
CA LYS A 50 9.71 -17.83 -12.47
C LYS A 50 11.25 -17.81 -12.53
N ARG A 51 11.87 -16.64 -12.38
CA ARG A 51 13.33 -16.46 -12.51
C ARG A 51 13.96 -15.94 -11.22
N GLY A 52 14.00 -16.75 -10.15
CA GLY A 52 14.91 -16.55 -8.98
C GLY A 52 15.11 -15.08 -8.53
N GLY A 53 14.04 -14.28 -8.57
CA GLY A 53 14.16 -12.82 -8.72
C GLY A 53 14.83 -12.16 -7.53
N ARG A 54 15.86 -11.37 -7.84
CA ARG A 54 16.73 -10.51 -7.01
C ARG A 54 16.17 -10.17 -5.63
N LYS A 55 17.08 -10.25 -4.64
CA LYS A 55 16.90 -10.05 -3.19
C LYS A 55 16.06 -8.83 -2.77
N TRP A 56 15.90 -7.83 -3.63
CA TRP A 56 15.31 -6.52 -3.36
C TRP A 56 14.14 -6.19 -4.30
N ARG A 57 13.07 -7.00 -4.28
CA ARG A 57 11.90 -6.77 -5.14
C ARG A 57 10.96 -5.72 -4.56
N ASP A 58 10.63 -5.85 -3.28
CA ASP A 58 9.73 -4.95 -2.58
C ASP A 58 10.60 -3.90 -1.89
N ALA A 59 10.42 -2.62 -2.22
CA ALA A 59 11.21 -1.52 -1.65
C ALA A 59 10.78 -1.26 -0.20
N GLY A 60 11.18 -2.16 0.70
CA GLY A 60 10.77 -2.15 2.10
C GLY A 60 11.38 -0.99 2.87
N VAL A 61 10.65 -0.52 3.87
CA VAL A 61 11.06 0.51 4.80
C VAL A 61 11.14 -0.07 6.20
N TYR A 62 12.25 0.18 6.88
CA TYR A 62 12.57 -0.43 8.17
C TYR A 62 12.99 0.62 9.17
N VAL A 63 12.63 0.44 10.43
CA VAL A 63 13.13 1.21 11.57
C VAL A 63 13.85 0.24 12.50
N ASP A 64 15.16 0.41 12.66
CA ASP A 64 16.01 -0.47 13.48
C ASP A 64 15.87 -1.97 13.11
N GLY A 65 15.65 -2.26 11.82
CA GLY A 65 15.41 -3.59 11.28
C GLY A 65 13.97 -4.10 11.41
N VAL A 66 13.06 -3.34 12.02
CA VAL A 66 11.63 -3.69 12.05
C VAL A 66 10.95 -3.11 10.82
N PRO A 67 10.26 -3.92 9.99
CA PRO A 67 9.53 -3.41 8.85
C PRO A 67 8.38 -2.50 9.27
N ILE A 68 8.25 -1.35 8.60
CA ILE A 68 7.17 -0.38 8.83
C ILE A 68 6.33 -0.10 7.57
N GLY A 69 6.74 -0.60 6.40
CA GLY A 69 6.00 -0.46 5.16
C GLY A 69 6.82 -0.78 3.91
N VAL A 70 6.27 -0.44 2.75
CA VAL A 70 6.97 -0.51 1.46
C VAL A 70 6.70 0.78 0.66
N LEU A 71 7.63 1.13 -0.24
CA LEU A 71 7.47 2.23 -1.18
C LEU A 71 6.79 1.76 -2.47
N TRP A 72 5.50 1.43 -2.36
CA TRP A 72 4.61 1.17 -3.50
C TRP A 72 3.52 2.23 -3.55
N PHE A 73 3.14 2.67 -4.74
CA PHE A 73 2.21 3.80 -4.91
C PHE A 73 0.88 3.58 -4.18
N GLY A 74 0.25 2.42 -4.36
CA GLY A 74 -1.01 2.07 -3.72
C GLY A 74 -0.92 1.89 -2.20
N GLU A 75 0.28 1.69 -1.65
CA GLU A 75 0.54 1.51 -0.23
C GLU A 75 1.08 2.77 0.44
N LEU A 76 1.17 3.90 -0.28
CA LEU A 76 1.55 5.17 0.34
C LEU A 76 0.52 5.58 1.41
N PRO A 77 0.97 6.20 2.51
CA PRO A 77 0.08 6.81 3.50
C PRO A 77 -0.97 7.69 2.84
N ALA A 78 -2.24 7.54 3.22
CA ALA A 78 -3.34 8.30 2.65
C ALA A 78 -3.20 9.81 2.87
N LYS A 79 -2.56 10.21 3.98
CA LYS A 79 -2.28 11.62 4.29
C LYS A 79 -1.06 12.19 3.56
N LEU A 80 -0.23 11.35 2.94
CA LEU A 80 0.96 11.80 2.20
C LEU A 80 0.52 12.52 0.92
N ARG A 81 0.84 13.81 0.81
CA ARG A 81 0.51 14.61 -0.35
C ARG A 81 1.66 14.59 -1.36
N PRO A 82 1.35 14.51 -2.66
CA PRO A 82 2.35 14.70 -3.68
C PRO A 82 2.79 16.17 -3.71
N VAL A 83 4.03 16.39 -4.14
CA VAL A 83 4.56 17.67 -4.57
C VAL A 83 4.71 17.61 -6.08
N TRP A 84 4.13 18.59 -6.77
CA TRP A 84 4.26 18.75 -8.22
C TRP A 84 5.45 19.66 -8.49
N LEU A 85 6.47 19.14 -9.17
CA LEU A 85 7.65 19.90 -9.56
C LEU A 85 7.64 20.11 -11.08
N GLU A 86 8.14 21.26 -11.52
CA GLU A 86 8.45 21.44 -12.94
C GLU A 86 9.71 20.66 -13.29
N ASP A 87 9.67 19.97 -14.42
CA ASP A 87 10.79 19.22 -14.99
C ASP A 87 10.81 19.42 -16.51
N VAL A 88 11.90 19.02 -17.17
CA VAL A 88 12.07 19.16 -18.61
C VAL A 88 12.15 17.79 -19.24
N ARG A 89 11.21 17.50 -20.16
CA ARG A 89 11.23 16.31 -20.99
C ARG A 89 11.87 16.63 -22.33
N MET A 90 12.93 15.90 -22.67
CA MET A 90 13.48 15.92 -24.01
C MET A 90 12.48 15.28 -24.98
N LEU A 91 12.16 15.98 -26.05
CA LEU A 91 11.28 15.51 -27.11
C LEU A 91 12.08 14.70 -28.13
N ASP A 92 11.47 13.64 -28.66
CA ASP A 92 12.04 12.93 -29.80
C ASP A 92 12.16 13.90 -30.99
N PHE A 93 13.36 14.02 -31.54
CA PHE A 93 13.63 14.88 -32.69
C PHE A 93 14.40 14.14 -33.77
N ARG A 94 14.19 14.55 -35.02
CA ARG A 94 15.03 14.14 -36.15
C ARG A 94 16.05 15.22 -36.46
N ALA A 95 17.23 14.82 -36.93
CA ALA A 95 18.25 15.76 -37.39
C ALA A 95 17.67 16.69 -38.47
N GLY A 96 17.82 18.00 -38.28
CA GLY A 96 17.30 19.03 -39.19
C GLY A 96 15.85 19.47 -38.95
N GLN A 97 15.13 18.87 -38.00
CA GLN A 97 13.76 19.29 -37.67
C GLN A 97 13.79 20.58 -36.83
N PRO A 98 13.11 21.66 -37.27
CA PRO A 98 12.93 22.85 -36.44
C PRO A 98 11.84 22.61 -35.38
N GLY A 99 12.08 23.06 -34.15
CA GLY A 99 11.13 22.98 -33.06
C GLY A 99 11.79 22.99 -31.67
N PRO A 100 11.01 23.15 -30.60
CA PRO A 100 11.51 22.95 -29.25
C PRO A 100 11.98 21.51 -29.10
N ARG A 101 13.14 21.33 -28.48
CA ARG A 101 13.70 20.00 -28.15
C ARG A 101 13.30 19.53 -26.76
N GLU A 102 12.63 20.40 -26.04
CA GLU A 102 12.35 20.31 -24.63
C GLU A 102 10.92 20.78 -24.39
N GLU A 103 10.22 20.07 -23.52
CA GLU A 103 8.89 20.39 -23.06
C GLU A 103 8.91 20.48 -21.54
N LYS A 104 8.33 21.54 -20.98
CA LYS A 104 8.11 21.62 -19.54
C LYS A 104 6.98 20.68 -19.15
N ILE A 105 7.23 19.83 -18.18
CA ILE A 105 6.25 18.89 -17.63
C ILE A 105 6.12 19.11 -16.12
N LYS A 106 4.98 18.73 -15.54
CA LYS A 106 4.84 18.59 -14.08
C LYS A 106 5.06 17.14 -13.72
N VAL A 107 6.00 16.87 -12.81
CA VAL A 107 6.28 15.52 -12.30
C VAL A 107 5.78 15.37 -10.86
N ARG A 108 5.17 14.22 -10.59
CA ARG A 108 4.70 13.86 -9.24
C ARG A 108 5.86 13.35 -8.39
N ARG A 109 6.09 13.98 -7.25
CA ARG A 109 7.09 13.58 -6.26
C ARG A 109 6.48 13.52 -4.87
N TYR A 110 7.20 12.91 -3.93
CA TYR A 110 6.85 12.84 -2.53
C TYR A 110 8.07 13.15 -1.69
N ARG A 111 7.91 13.89 -0.59
CA ARG A 111 9.01 14.13 0.35
C ARG A 111 9.24 12.87 1.17
N LEU A 112 10.49 12.40 1.21
CA LEU A 112 10.84 11.21 1.99
C LEU A 112 10.57 11.43 3.48
N ALA A 113 10.87 12.63 3.99
CA ALA A 113 10.64 13.00 5.39
C ALA A 113 9.15 12.89 5.77
N GLU A 114 8.23 13.43 4.96
CA GLU A 114 6.79 13.36 5.22
C GLU A 114 6.26 11.93 5.16
N TYR A 115 6.78 11.11 4.24
CA TYR A 115 6.44 9.68 4.20
C TYR A 115 6.84 8.98 5.50
N LEU A 116 8.06 9.21 6.00
CA LEU A 116 8.54 8.61 7.25
C LEU A 116 7.69 9.06 8.45
N GLU A 117 7.39 10.36 8.55
CA GLU A 117 6.51 10.89 9.61
C GLU A 117 5.11 10.26 9.56
N ALA A 118 4.51 10.15 8.37
CA ALA A 118 3.20 9.53 8.18
C ALA A 118 3.21 8.04 8.55
N ALA A 119 4.30 7.32 8.27
CA ALA A 119 4.52 5.95 8.69
C ALA A 119 4.82 5.79 10.20
N GLY A 120 4.88 6.91 10.96
CA GLY A 120 5.04 6.92 12.41
C GLY A 120 6.48 7.10 12.91
N VAL A 121 7.42 7.51 12.04
CA VAL A 121 8.81 7.79 12.41
C VAL A 121 8.93 9.19 13.02
N ASP A 122 9.53 9.29 14.19
CA ASP A 122 9.92 10.56 14.79
C ASP A 122 11.29 11.00 14.23
N LEU A 123 11.28 11.95 13.29
CA LEU A 123 12.49 12.45 12.62
C LEU A 123 13.49 13.11 13.58
N ALA A 124 13.05 13.60 14.75
CA ALA A 124 13.95 14.21 15.72
C ALA A 124 14.90 13.17 16.34
N ARG A 125 14.44 11.92 16.46
CA ARG A 125 15.21 10.81 17.03
C ARG A 125 16.06 10.05 16.02
N VAL A 126 15.85 10.28 14.72
CA VAL A 126 16.61 9.61 13.67
C VAL A 126 18.10 9.97 13.78
N LYS A 127 18.94 8.94 13.89
CA LYS A 127 20.40 9.01 13.88
C LYS A 127 20.94 9.01 12.47
N ALA A 128 20.44 8.12 11.62
CA ALA A 128 20.79 8.04 10.21
C ALA A 128 19.69 7.34 9.40
N VAL A 129 19.71 7.56 8.09
CA VAL A 129 18.92 6.85 7.09
C VAL A 129 19.86 6.29 6.04
N HIS A 130 19.75 5.00 5.78
CA HIS A 130 20.42 4.34 4.66
C HIS A 130 19.39 4.08 3.58
N ILE A 131 19.57 4.70 2.42
CA ILE A 131 18.80 4.37 1.22
C ILE A 131 19.65 3.37 0.44
N TYR A 132 19.10 2.19 0.19
CA TYR A 132 19.75 1.14 -0.59
C TYR A 132 19.35 1.29 -2.04
N GLY A 133 20.35 1.28 -2.92
CA GLY A 133 20.20 1.30 -4.36
C GLY A 133 20.19 -0.09 -4.99
N GLY A 134 20.06 -0.14 -6.32
CA GLY A 134 20.44 -1.35 -7.07
C GLY A 134 21.95 -1.60 -6.96
N ASN A 135 22.38 -2.87 -7.02
CA ASN A 135 23.81 -3.26 -7.07
C ASN A 135 24.66 -2.83 -5.85
N HIS A 136 24.13 -2.93 -4.62
CA HIS A 136 24.87 -2.71 -3.36
C HIS A 136 25.27 -1.25 -3.07
N PHE A 137 24.78 -0.25 -3.80
CA PHE A 137 24.97 1.14 -3.39
C PHE A 137 24.15 1.46 -2.14
N VAL A 138 24.75 2.19 -1.21
CA VAL A 138 24.06 2.68 0.00
C VAL A 138 24.38 4.15 0.20
N ALA A 139 23.35 4.99 0.10
CA ALA A 139 23.42 6.40 0.44
C ALA A 139 23.16 6.56 1.94
N GLU A 140 24.19 6.93 2.69
CA GLU A 140 24.10 7.24 4.11
C GLU A 140 23.79 8.73 4.31
N ILE A 141 22.68 9.00 5.00
CA ILE A 141 22.23 10.36 5.32
C ILE A 141 22.10 10.46 6.84
N SER A 142 22.87 11.34 7.47
CA SER A 142 22.75 11.58 8.92
C SER A 142 21.38 12.17 9.27
N GLY A 143 20.91 11.95 10.51
CA GLY A 143 19.68 12.54 11.01
C GLY A 143 19.60 14.06 10.90
N PRO A 144 20.64 14.82 11.31
CA PRO A 144 20.68 16.27 11.11
C PRO A 144 20.55 16.67 9.64
N GLU A 145 21.21 15.93 8.75
CA GLU A 145 21.16 16.20 7.32
C GLU A 145 19.79 15.93 6.72
N LEU A 146 19.16 14.79 7.07
CA LEU A 146 17.79 14.48 6.68
C LEU A 146 16.82 15.60 7.07
N ARG A 147 16.94 16.13 8.29
CA ARG A 147 16.12 17.25 8.77
C ARG A 147 16.42 18.54 8.01
N ARG A 148 17.68 18.81 7.69
CA ARG A 148 18.11 19.99 6.90
C ARG A 148 17.54 19.98 5.49
N VAL A 149 17.45 18.81 4.86
CA VAL A 149 16.94 18.66 3.48
C VAL A 149 15.51 18.13 3.40
N ARG A 150 14.77 18.12 4.50
CA ARG A 150 13.46 17.43 4.63
C ARG A 150 12.48 17.74 3.49
N ASP A 151 12.50 18.98 3.00
CA ASP A 151 11.57 19.48 1.99
C ASP A 151 12.05 19.29 0.55
N ARG A 152 13.28 18.79 0.36
CA ARG A 152 14.00 18.69 -0.92
C ARG A 152 14.50 17.28 -1.26
N LEU A 153 14.52 16.35 -0.29
CA LEU A 153 14.80 14.94 -0.57
C LEU A 153 13.50 14.25 -0.98
N TYR A 154 13.39 13.93 -2.27
CA TYR A 154 12.17 13.36 -2.82
C TYR A 154 12.33 11.91 -3.23
N PHE A 155 11.19 11.25 -3.37
CA PHE A 155 11.05 10.03 -4.16
C PHE A 155 9.86 10.13 -5.12
N GLY A 156 9.85 9.29 -6.15
CA GLY A 156 8.75 9.16 -7.10
C GLY A 156 8.71 7.76 -7.68
N PHE A 157 7.96 7.55 -8.76
CA PHE A 157 7.86 6.25 -9.43
C PHE A 157 8.13 6.39 -10.92
N GLY A 158 8.70 5.35 -11.53
CA GLY A 158 9.07 5.36 -12.96
C GLY A 158 7.92 5.64 -13.92
N SER A 159 6.68 5.35 -13.53
CA SER A 159 5.47 5.63 -14.34
C SER A 159 4.45 6.47 -13.56
N GLU A 160 4.91 7.46 -12.80
CA GLU A 160 4.16 8.39 -11.91
C GLU A 160 3.40 7.72 -10.75
N THR A 161 2.63 6.67 -11.04
CA THR A 161 1.75 5.93 -10.12
C THR A 161 2.03 4.43 -10.08
N SER A 162 3.11 3.98 -10.72
CA SER A 162 3.54 2.59 -10.69
C SER A 162 5.02 2.45 -11.06
N GLY A 163 5.57 1.26 -10.80
CA GLY A 163 6.95 0.91 -11.09
C GLY A 163 7.87 1.12 -9.89
N LYS A 164 9.17 0.95 -10.12
CA LYS A 164 10.16 1.05 -9.05
C LYS A 164 10.20 2.47 -8.46
N PRO A 165 10.31 2.60 -7.14
CA PRO A 165 10.54 3.88 -6.52
C PRO A 165 11.92 4.42 -6.92
N LEU A 166 11.94 5.72 -7.23
CA LEU A 166 13.12 6.48 -7.63
C LEU A 166 13.42 7.52 -6.56
N VAL A 167 14.70 7.76 -6.23
CA VAL A 167 15.13 8.81 -5.28
C VAL A 167 15.69 10.01 -6.04
N TYR A 168 15.42 11.20 -5.52
CA TYR A 168 15.92 12.47 -6.06
C TYR A 168 16.65 13.21 -4.94
N PHE A 169 17.98 13.17 -5.01
CA PHE A 169 18.84 13.78 -4.02
C PHE A 169 19.01 15.29 -4.31
N PRO A 170 18.92 16.17 -3.29
CA PRO A 170 19.34 17.56 -3.41
C PRO A 170 20.84 17.64 -3.75
N GLU A 171 21.23 18.61 -4.59
CA GLU A 171 22.63 18.80 -5.00
C GLU A 171 23.57 19.08 -3.82
N ASP A 172 23.06 19.77 -2.79
CA ASP A 172 23.82 20.13 -1.59
C ASP A 172 23.75 19.06 -0.48
N LEU A 173 23.21 17.87 -0.77
CA LEU A 173 23.12 16.78 0.20
C LEU A 173 24.50 16.16 0.46
N ARG A 174 24.87 16.06 1.74
CA ARG A 174 26.01 15.26 2.20
C ARG A 174 25.59 13.81 2.32
N THR A 175 26.04 12.99 1.37
CA THR A 175 25.79 11.55 1.30
C THR A 175 27.05 10.83 0.81
N SER A 176 27.17 9.55 1.12
CA SER A 176 28.26 8.67 0.63
C SER A 176 28.21 8.43 -0.89
N THR A 177 27.01 8.37 -1.47
CA THR A 177 26.79 8.14 -2.92
C THR A 177 25.39 8.60 -3.33
N THR A 178 25.12 8.60 -4.64
CA THR A 178 23.79 8.78 -5.24
C THR A 178 23.51 7.68 -6.28
N PHE A 179 22.23 7.47 -6.59
CA PHE A 179 21.72 6.49 -7.56
C PHE A 179 20.22 6.76 -7.79
N ASP A 180 19.63 6.12 -8.80
CA ASP A 180 18.24 6.44 -9.15
C ASP A 180 17.21 5.57 -8.43
N HIS A 181 17.46 4.26 -8.29
CA HIS A 181 16.43 3.29 -7.86
C HIS A 181 16.53 2.97 -6.37
N ILE A 182 15.40 2.99 -5.65
CA ILE A 182 15.34 2.56 -4.25
C ILE A 182 15.03 1.06 -4.16
N ALA A 183 15.93 0.32 -3.51
CA ALA A 183 15.78 -1.09 -3.17
C ALA A 183 15.25 -1.30 -1.75
N ALA A 184 15.60 -0.40 -0.82
CA ALA A 184 15.06 -0.33 0.54
C ALA A 184 15.44 0.97 1.22
N VAL A 185 14.75 1.29 2.32
CA VAL A 185 15.09 2.40 3.22
C VAL A 185 15.21 1.86 4.64
N CYS A 186 16.36 2.06 5.28
CA CYS A 186 16.58 1.69 6.68
C CYS A 186 16.80 2.95 7.51
N VAL A 187 15.95 3.16 8.51
CA VAL A 187 16.04 4.26 9.47
C VAL A 187 16.58 3.71 10.78
N TYR A 188 17.55 4.40 11.37
CA TYR A 188 18.12 4.00 12.66
C TYR A 188 17.79 5.05 13.70
N ILE A 189 17.16 4.61 14.79
CA ILE A 189 16.75 5.47 15.90
C ILE A 189 17.44 4.98 17.17
N ASP A 190 17.15 3.76 17.58
CA ASP A 190 17.66 3.20 18.82
C ASP A 190 18.94 2.41 18.57
N LYS A 191 19.03 1.67 17.45
CA LYS A 191 20.24 0.92 17.09
C LYS A 191 21.32 1.84 16.53
N ARG A 192 22.56 1.36 16.56
CA ARG A 192 23.68 2.02 15.90
C ARG A 192 23.49 1.87 14.38
N PRO A 193 23.63 2.92 13.56
CA PRO A 193 23.72 2.75 12.12
C PRO A 193 24.94 1.86 11.77
N PRO A 194 24.78 0.85 10.91
CA PRO A 194 25.92 0.13 10.34
C PRO A 194 26.86 1.09 9.62
N ASP A 195 28.14 0.73 9.51
CA ASP A 195 29.08 1.53 8.72
C ASP A 195 28.92 1.18 7.22
N VAL A 196 29.23 2.10 6.31
CA VAL A 196 29.26 1.85 4.86
C VAL A 196 30.70 1.98 4.38
N SER A 197 31.24 0.94 3.73
CA SER A 197 32.58 0.99 3.15
C SER A 197 32.65 1.86 1.89
N ASP A 198 33.86 2.19 1.47
CA ASP A 198 34.13 2.91 0.22
C ASP A 198 33.56 2.19 -1.02
N ASN A 199 33.38 0.87 -0.95
CA ASN A 199 32.80 0.07 -2.04
C ASN A 199 31.27 -0.02 -1.98
N GLY A 200 30.62 0.65 -1.02
CA GLY A 200 29.17 0.60 -0.79
C GLY A 200 28.69 -0.56 0.08
N ASP A 201 29.56 -1.49 0.46
CA ASP A 201 29.17 -2.60 1.34
C ASP A 201 28.74 -2.11 2.72
N THR A 202 27.68 -2.71 3.26
CA THR A 202 27.20 -2.43 4.62
C THR A 202 27.92 -3.33 5.62
N LEU A 203 28.51 -2.72 6.64
CA LEU A 203 29.24 -3.39 7.71
C LEU A 203 28.47 -3.30 9.02
N LEU A 204 28.02 -4.45 9.51
CA LEU A 204 27.46 -4.56 10.85
C LEU A 204 28.49 -5.23 11.76
N ASP A 205 28.89 -4.52 12.82
CA ASP A 205 29.92 -4.97 13.75
C ASP A 205 31.24 -5.36 13.05
N GLY A 206 31.64 -4.55 12.06
CA GLY A 206 32.86 -4.74 11.26
C GLY A 206 32.80 -5.88 10.23
N LYS A 207 31.64 -6.53 10.06
CA LYS A 207 31.44 -7.60 9.08
C LYS A 207 30.52 -7.15 7.96
N VAL A 208 30.92 -7.43 6.72
CA VAL A 208 30.05 -7.27 5.57
C VAL A 208 28.81 -8.14 5.76
N ILE A 209 27.65 -7.52 5.72
CA ILE A 209 26.38 -8.22 5.78
C ILE A 209 25.70 -8.16 4.42
N ASP A 210 25.00 -9.24 4.11
CA ASP A 210 24.16 -9.29 2.93
C ASP A 210 22.68 -9.20 3.38
N GLY A 211 21.98 -8.13 3.03
CA GLY A 211 20.55 -7.94 3.32
C GLY A 211 20.23 -6.66 4.10
N ILE A 212 19.08 -6.66 4.78
CA ILE A 212 18.66 -5.54 5.64
C ILE A 212 19.35 -5.67 7.01
N PRO A 213 20.06 -4.64 7.48
CA PRO A 213 20.65 -4.63 8.81
C PRO A 213 19.62 -4.89 9.90
N TYR A 214 19.98 -5.75 10.86
CA TYR A 214 19.13 -6.15 11.99
C TYR A 214 17.83 -6.90 11.65
N TYR A 215 17.62 -7.26 10.39
CA TYR A 215 16.43 -7.98 9.94
C TYR A 215 16.79 -9.25 9.15
N GLY A 216 17.80 -9.17 8.28
CA GLY A 216 18.23 -10.26 7.40
C GLY A 216 17.63 -10.12 6.00
N GLU A 217 16.85 -11.11 5.57
CA GLU A 217 16.27 -11.10 4.22
C GLU A 217 15.19 -10.03 4.07
N PRO A 218 15.18 -9.23 2.99
CA PRO A 218 14.16 -8.22 2.76
C PRO A 218 12.73 -8.78 2.80
N MET A 219 11.77 -7.93 3.17
CA MET A 219 10.35 -8.24 3.09
C MET A 219 9.99 -8.72 1.69
N ARG A 220 9.26 -9.84 1.63
CA ARG A 220 8.77 -10.40 0.38
C ARG A 220 7.45 -11.11 0.55
N GLY A 221 6.49 -10.77 -0.31
CA GLY A 221 5.20 -11.45 -0.40
C GLY A 221 4.33 -11.28 0.85
N GLY A 222 3.27 -12.08 0.96
CA GLY A 222 2.24 -11.93 2.01
C GLY A 222 1.38 -10.68 1.85
N ILE A 223 0.38 -10.54 2.72
CA ILE A 223 -0.46 -9.35 2.79
C ILE A 223 0.06 -8.40 3.86
N ARG A 224 0.34 -7.16 3.50
CA ARG A 224 0.59 -6.07 4.44
C ARG A 224 -0.72 -5.42 4.84
N VAL A 225 -0.94 -5.21 6.12
CA VAL A 225 -2.15 -4.56 6.63
C VAL A 225 -1.72 -3.32 7.37
N TYR A 226 -2.11 -2.17 6.82
CA TYR A 226 -1.92 -0.87 7.43
C TYR A 226 -3.19 -0.48 8.17
N LYS A 227 -3.05 0.13 9.34
CA LYS A 227 -4.14 0.81 10.04
C LYS A 227 -3.72 2.26 10.23
N ASP A 228 -4.50 3.18 9.69
CA ASP A 228 -4.26 4.61 9.76
C ASP A 228 -2.82 4.97 9.36
N ASP A 229 -2.44 4.50 8.16
CA ASP A 229 -1.13 4.72 7.51
C ASP A 229 0.09 4.01 8.16
N ARG A 230 -0.11 3.21 9.20
CA ARG A 230 0.96 2.45 9.87
C ARG A 230 0.83 0.96 9.65
N LEU A 231 1.93 0.28 9.33
CA LEU A 231 1.91 -1.18 9.19
C LEU A 231 1.56 -1.83 10.54
N ALA A 232 0.38 -2.45 10.60
CA ALA A 232 -0.16 -3.06 11.81
C ALA A 232 0.15 -4.56 11.87
N VAL A 233 0.01 -5.26 10.75
CA VAL A 233 0.36 -6.69 10.66
C VAL A 233 0.80 -7.07 9.24
N TRP A 234 1.67 -8.09 9.17
CA TRP A 234 2.07 -8.70 7.92
C TRP A 234 1.69 -10.18 7.92
N ILE A 235 0.69 -10.53 7.12
CA ILE A 235 0.11 -11.86 7.05
C ILE A 235 0.89 -12.69 6.05
N LYS A 236 1.64 -13.68 6.54
CA LYS A 236 2.26 -14.71 5.71
C LYS A 236 1.46 -16.00 5.76
N ARG A 237 1.45 -16.75 4.67
CA ARG A 237 0.79 -18.06 4.59
C ARG A 237 1.21 -19.02 5.71
N ARG A 238 2.51 -19.07 6.05
CA ARG A 238 3.03 -19.91 7.15
C ARG A 238 2.41 -19.57 8.52
N MET A 239 1.90 -18.35 8.69
CA MET A 239 1.23 -17.91 9.93
C MET A 239 -0.23 -18.38 10.00
N LEU A 240 -0.81 -18.87 8.89
CA LEU A 240 -2.19 -19.36 8.87
C LEU A 240 -2.34 -20.74 9.51
N ALA A 241 -1.29 -21.56 9.51
CA ALA A 241 -1.32 -22.88 10.15
C ALA A 241 -1.64 -22.80 11.66
N GLY A 242 -1.17 -21.75 12.35
CA GLY A 242 -1.52 -21.49 13.75
C GLY A 242 -2.93 -20.92 13.97
N ALA A 243 -3.64 -20.58 12.89
CA ALA A 243 -4.94 -19.92 12.91
C ALA A 243 -6.05 -20.77 12.28
N GLU A 244 -5.84 -22.08 12.08
CA GLU A 244 -6.84 -22.98 11.52
C GLU A 244 -8.14 -23.02 12.33
N LYS A 245 -8.06 -22.83 13.66
CA LYS A 245 -9.24 -22.74 14.53
C LYS A 245 -10.13 -21.53 14.26
N LEU A 246 -9.61 -20.51 13.57
CA LEU A 246 -10.36 -19.34 13.11
C LEU A 246 -10.88 -19.52 11.67
N ALA A 247 -10.52 -20.61 11.02
CA ALA A 247 -10.95 -20.90 9.67
C ALA A 247 -12.30 -21.63 9.70
N GLU A 248 -13.15 -21.28 8.76
CA GLU A 248 -14.32 -22.08 8.40
C GLU A 248 -13.94 -22.94 7.18
N ARG A 249 -14.41 -24.18 7.15
CA ARG A 249 -14.28 -25.04 5.98
C ARG A 249 -15.49 -24.84 5.09
N THR A 250 -15.28 -24.54 3.81
CA THR A 250 -16.35 -24.47 2.82
C THR A 250 -16.78 -25.87 2.38
N ASP A 251 -17.91 -25.98 1.68
CA ASP A 251 -18.41 -27.26 1.14
C ASP A 251 -17.41 -27.89 0.16
N ALA A 252 -16.58 -27.08 -0.50
CA ALA A 252 -15.49 -27.51 -1.37
C ALA A 252 -14.22 -27.95 -0.60
N GLY A 253 -14.25 -27.92 0.73
CA GLY A 253 -13.13 -28.29 1.59
C GLY A 253 -12.06 -27.21 1.78
N GLU A 254 -12.24 -26.02 1.19
CA GLU A 254 -11.29 -24.89 1.32
C GLU A 254 -11.42 -24.20 2.67
N LEU A 255 -10.30 -23.72 3.22
CA LEU A 255 -10.30 -22.92 4.44
C LEU A 255 -10.48 -21.45 4.10
N ARG A 256 -11.45 -20.81 4.75
CA ARG A 256 -11.66 -19.35 4.71
C ARG A 256 -11.55 -18.76 6.10
N TRP A 257 -10.96 -17.58 6.22
CA TRP A 257 -10.85 -16.85 7.48
C TRP A 257 -11.66 -15.57 7.39
N LYS A 258 -12.52 -15.31 8.38
CA LYS A 258 -13.16 -14.00 8.51
C LYS A 258 -12.09 -12.94 8.77
N LEU A 259 -12.11 -11.86 8.00
CA LEU A 259 -11.02 -10.89 7.97
C LEU A 259 -10.85 -10.18 9.32
N LEU A 260 -11.90 -9.51 9.81
CA LEU A 260 -11.80 -8.72 11.05
C LEU A 260 -11.47 -9.58 12.28
N PRO A 261 -12.12 -10.75 12.52
CA PRO A 261 -11.74 -11.63 13.64
C PRO A 261 -10.29 -12.12 13.56
N TYR A 262 -9.80 -12.43 12.36
CA TYR A 262 -8.40 -12.81 12.17
C TYR A 262 -7.46 -11.65 12.53
N LEU A 263 -7.72 -10.45 12.02
CA LEU A 263 -6.91 -9.25 12.32
C LEU A 263 -6.93 -8.89 13.80
N ALA A 264 -8.10 -8.98 14.46
CA ALA A 264 -8.22 -8.79 15.90
C ALA A 264 -7.35 -9.77 16.69
N LYS A 265 -7.29 -11.04 16.27
CA LYS A 265 -6.40 -12.04 16.90
C LYS A 265 -4.92 -11.70 16.73
N GLN A 266 -4.56 -11.02 15.65
CA GLN A 266 -3.20 -10.52 15.42
C GLN A 266 -2.89 -9.22 16.18
N GLY A 267 -3.83 -8.71 16.99
CA GLY A 267 -3.63 -7.50 17.80
C GLY A 267 -4.02 -6.20 17.11
N VAL A 268 -4.66 -6.24 15.93
CA VAL A 268 -5.18 -5.04 15.27
C VAL A 268 -6.48 -4.62 15.94
N ASP A 269 -6.61 -3.37 16.38
CA ASP A 269 -7.91 -2.82 16.80
C ASP A 269 -8.81 -2.64 15.57
N VAL A 270 -9.72 -3.59 15.38
CA VAL A 270 -10.70 -3.58 14.28
C VAL A 270 -12.02 -2.90 14.66
N THR A 271 -12.22 -2.55 15.94
CA THR A 271 -13.50 -2.00 16.42
C THR A 271 -13.74 -0.58 15.89
N SER A 272 -12.65 0.18 15.76
CA SER A 272 -12.65 1.55 15.25
C SER A 272 -12.62 1.65 13.71
N VAL A 273 -12.35 0.55 12.99
CA VAL A 273 -12.19 0.56 11.53
C VAL A 273 -13.53 0.78 10.83
N GLN A 274 -13.62 1.79 9.97
CA GLN A 274 -14.81 2.18 9.22
C GLN A 274 -14.75 1.80 7.74
N ALA A 275 -13.55 1.71 7.17
CA ALA A 275 -13.35 1.38 5.77
C ALA A 275 -11.99 0.70 5.53
N ALA A 276 -11.84 0.08 4.36
CA ALA A 276 -10.56 -0.42 3.90
C ALA A 276 -10.37 -0.22 2.39
N ASP A 277 -9.18 0.19 1.99
CA ASP A 277 -8.74 0.09 0.59
C ASP A 277 -8.08 -1.27 0.36
N LEU A 278 -8.53 -1.97 -0.68
CA LEU A 278 -7.89 -3.18 -1.19
C LEU A 278 -6.81 -2.78 -2.20
N ILE A 279 -5.58 -3.22 -1.98
CA ILE A 279 -4.45 -2.87 -2.81
C ILE A 279 -3.89 -4.11 -3.49
N TYR A 280 -3.73 -4.04 -4.80
CA TYR A 280 -3.16 -5.08 -5.63
C TYR A 280 -2.40 -4.45 -6.79
N ASP A 281 -1.22 -4.99 -7.10
CA ASP A 281 -0.38 -4.54 -8.20
C ASP A 281 -0.11 -3.02 -8.12
N GLU A 282 0.33 -2.60 -6.93
CA GLU A 282 0.67 -1.21 -6.61
C GLU A 282 -0.51 -0.21 -6.73
N ARG A 283 -1.76 -0.69 -6.86
CA ARG A 283 -2.93 0.17 -7.06
C ARG A 283 -4.07 -0.18 -6.11
N LYS A 284 -4.87 0.82 -5.77
CA LYS A 284 -6.15 0.63 -5.06
C LYS A 284 -7.16 0.07 -6.06
N VAL A 285 -7.67 -1.13 -5.80
CA VAL A 285 -8.57 -1.84 -6.72
C VAL A 285 -10.02 -1.85 -6.26
N ALA A 286 -10.26 -1.65 -4.97
CA ALA A 286 -11.60 -1.52 -4.40
C ALA A 286 -11.54 -0.82 -3.04
N ARG A 287 -12.68 -0.28 -2.61
CA ARG A 287 -12.91 0.17 -1.24
C ARG A 287 -14.05 -0.64 -0.63
N LEU A 288 -13.84 -1.11 0.59
CA LEU A 288 -14.85 -1.74 1.42
C LEU A 288 -15.28 -0.76 2.50
N ASP A 289 -16.59 -0.60 2.67
CA ASP A 289 -17.14 0.05 3.85
C ASP A 289 -17.17 -0.94 5.04
N ARG A 290 -17.65 -0.46 6.18
CA ARG A 290 -17.74 -1.27 7.41
C ARG A 290 -18.58 -2.53 7.21
N ALA A 291 -19.74 -2.41 6.57
CA ALA A 291 -20.66 -3.53 6.38
C ALA A 291 -20.04 -4.62 5.50
N ALA A 292 -19.36 -4.22 4.42
CA ALA A 292 -18.63 -5.13 3.55
C ALA A 292 -17.43 -5.78 4.27
N LEU A 293 -16.73 -5.03 5.13
CA LEU A 293 -15.63 -5.55 5.94
C LEU A 293 -16.06 -6.63 6.95
N GLU A 294 -17.23 -6.47 7.58
CA GLU A 294 -17.76 -7.47 8.52
C GLU A 294 -18.10 -8.80 7.83
N GLN A 295 -18.45 -8.74 6.55
CA GLN A 295 -18.72 -9.92 5.73
C GLN A 295 -17.45 -10.47 5.06
N ALA A 296 -16.40 -9.65 4.97
CA ALA A 296 -15.16 -10.00 4.29
C ALA A 296 -14.51 -11.24 4.93
N TYR A 297 -14.10 -12.14 4.05
CA TYR A 297 -13.28 -13.28 4.38
C TYR A 297 -12.15 -13.36 3.38
N PHE A 298 -11.13 -14.14 3.72
CA PHE A 298 -10.05 -14.41 2.81
C PHE A 298 -9.74 -15.89 2.71
N VAL A 299 -9.24 -16.30 1.55
CA VAL A 299 -8.85 -17.68 1.25
C VAL A 299 -7.36 -17.72 0.93
N ALA A 300 -6.69 -18.76 1.39
CA ALA A 300 -5.29 -19.03 1.08
C ALA A 300 -5.18 -20.35 0.30
N ASN A 301 -5.49 -20.30 -1.00
CA ASN A 301 -5.49 -21.49 -1.84
C ASN A 301 -4.04 -22.01 -2.04
N PRO A 302 -3.81 -23.33 -1.93
CA PRO A 302 -2.52 -23.93 -2.24
C PRO A 302 -1.93 -23.58 -3.61
N GLN A 303 -2.79 -23.38 -4.61
CA GLN A 303 -2.45 -23.16 -6.01
C GLN A 303 -2.20 -21.67 -6.35
N SER A 304 -2.62 -20.72 -5.51
CA SER A 304 -2.57 -19.28 -5.82
C SER A 304 -1.25 -18.60 -5.48
N SER A 305 -0.11 -19.32 -5.51
CA SER A 305 1.24 -18.75 -5.33
C SER A 305 1.42 -17.84 -4.09
N GLY A 306 0.68 -18.11 -3.01
CA GLY A 306 0.74 -17.32 -1.77
C GLY A 306 -0.05 -16.01 -1.81
N GLN A 307 -0.84 -15.77 -2.85
CA GLN A 307 -1.84 -14.71 -2.87
C GLN A 307 -3.02 -15.09 -2.00
N ILE A 308 -3.45 -14.12 -1.19
CA ILE A 308 -4.69 -14.19 -0.46
C ILE A 308 -5.74 -13.45 -1.31
N VAL A 309 -6.90 -14.05 -1.45
CA VAL A 309 -8.05 -13.47 -2.16
C VAL A 309 -9.12 -13.09 -1.17
N LEU A 310 -9.81 -11.97 -1.40
CA LEU A 310 -10.79 -11.41 -0.48
C LEU A 310 -12.20 -11.47 -1.08
N GLY A 311 -13.14 -11.97 -0.28
CA GLY A 311 -14.57 -11.99 -0.56
C GLY A 311 -14.98 -12.98 -1.66
N PRO A 312 -16.27 -13.00 -2.02
CA PRO A 312 -16.84 -13.94 -3.00
C PRO A 312 -16.33 -13.72 -4.43
N SER A 313 -15.85 -12.51 -4.75
CA SER A 313 -15.23 -12.21 -6.04
C SER A 313 -13.80 -12.72 -6.17
N ASN A 314 -13.24 -13.32 -5.11
CA ASN A 314 -11.84 -13.74 -5.04
C ASN A 314 -10.88 -12.63 -5.48
N THR A 315 -11.13 -11.40 -5.04
CA THR A 315 -10.31 -10.25 -5.42
C THR A 315 -8.90 -10.45 -4.88
N PRO A 316 -7.86 -10.47 -5.73
CA PRO A 316 -6.49 -10.65 -5.24
C PRO A 316 -6.05 -9.41 -4.46
N VAL A 317 -5.35 -9.63 -3.35
CA VAL A 317 -4.90 -8.55 -2.46
C VAL A 317 -3.44 -8.78 -2.07
N GLN A 318 -2.64 -7.72 -2.14
CA GLN A 318 -1.25 -7.67 -1.66
C GLN A 318 -1.12 -6.78 -0.41
N ALA A 319 -2.01 -5.79 -0.26
CA ALA A 319 -2.09 -4.99 0.94
C ALA A 319 -3.52 -4.51 1.23
N LEU A 320 -3.77 -4.21 2.49
CA LEU A 320 -5.00 -3.62 3.01
C LEU A 320 -4.64 -2.32 3.73
N ALA A 321 -5.29 -1.21 3.41
CA ALA A 321 -5.21 0.00 4.22
C ALA A 321 -6.54 0.19 4.94
N LEU A 322 -6.54 -0.03 6.25
CA LEU A 322 -7.69 0.13 7.14
C LEU A 322 -7.73 1.56 7.67
N PHE A 323 -8.92 2.14 7.75
CA PHE A 323 -9.11 3.51 8.21
C PHE A 323 -10.15 3.60 9.31
N THR A 324 -9.84 4.32 10.39
CA THR A 324 -10.81 4.67 11.43
C THR A 324 -11.70 5.84 11.06
N GLU A 325 -11.22 6.69 10.15
CA GLU A 325 -11.95 7.80 9.57
C GLU A 325 -11.94 7.65 8.05
N PRO A 326 -12.91 8.19 7.31
CA PRO A 326 -12.83 8.21 5.85
C PRO A 326 -11.49 8.82 5.41
N PRO A 327 -10.69 8.13 4.57
CA PRO A 327 -9.43 8.67 4.10
C PRO A 327 -9.70 9.95 3.30
N PRO A 328 -8.74 10.90 3.28
CA PRO A 328 -8.88 12.10 2.47
C PRO A 328 -9.11 11.73 1.01
N PRO A 329 -9.79 12.59 0.23
CA PRO A 329 -9.92 12.38 -1.20
C PRO A 329 -8.51 12.24 -1.82
N PRO A 330 -8.40 11.44 -2.89
CA PRO A 330 -7.14 11.35 -3.62
C PRO A 330 -6.64 12.76 -3.96
N PRO A 331 -5.32 13.00 -3.90
CA PRO A 331 -4.78 14.31 -4.23
C PRO A 331 -5.19 14.69 -5.66
N ASP A 332 -5.51 15.97 -5.86
CA ASP A 332 -5.90 16.49 -7.16
C ASP A 332 -4.78 16.22 -8.20
N GLU A 333 -5.20 15.85 -9.41
CA GLU A 333 -4.30 15.86 -10.56
C GLU A 333 -3.84 17.30 -10.82
N PRO A 334 -2.60 17.51 -11.30
CA PRO A 334 -2.10 18.85 -11.49
C PRO A 334 -2.93 19.51 -12.60
N ASP A 335 -3.21 20.80 -12.46
CA ASP A 335 -3.74 21.56 -13.58
C ASP A 335 -2.79 21.39 -14.79
N PRO A 336 -3.34 21.13 -16.00
CA PRO A 336 -2.52 21.09 -17.21
C PRO A 336 -1.72 22.40 -17.32
N LEU A 337 -0.44 22.27 -17.68
CA LEU A 337 0.49 23.39 -17.83
C LEU A 337 0.07 24.35 -18.95
#